data_AF-A0A946ZSI7-F1
#
_entry.id   AF-A0A946ZSI7-F1
#
_cell.length_a   1.000
_cell.length_b   1.000
_cell.length_c   1.000
_cell.angle_alpha   90.00
_cell.angle_beta   90.00
_cell.angle_gamma   90.00
#
_symmetry.space_group_name_H-M   'P 1'
#
loop_
_entity.id
_entity.type
_entity.pdbx_description
1 polymer ?
#
loop_
_entity_poly.entity_id
_entity_poly.type
_entity_poly.pdbx_seq_one_letter_code
_entity_poly.pdbx_strand_id
1 'polypeptide(L)'
;MEEWYHYVLLVGVGFVVGFINTIAGGASLISLPVLIFLGLPPSVANGTNRVAIAFQTAIGVAGFKSKGVSTFPFNIYLGLAALVGSVLGASIAVDIKGETFNRILAIIMVVVVLIIVFKPKINLENMQERLTGKYLWLGMLAFFFIGIYGGFINAGIGFVILLFLHYFHRMSLVRANAT
;
A
#
# COMPACT_ATOMS: atom_id res chain seq x y z
N MET A 1 31.36 18.24 -2.21
CA MET A 1 31.66 16.80 -1.97
C MET A 1 31.16 16.36 -0.58
N GLU A 2 29.94 16.75 -0.19
CA GLU A 2 29.41 16.56 1.18
C GLU A 2 28.01 15.92 1.14
N GLU A 3 27.83 14.88 0.32
CA GLU A 3 26.50 14.24 0.10
C GLU A 3 26.60 12.70 0.08
N TRP A 4 27.78 12.12 0.29
CA TRP A 4 27.99 10.67 0.15
C TRP A 4 27.19 9.86 1.19
N TYR A 5 26.96 10.46 2.37
CA TYR A 5 26.19 9.85 3.45
C TYR A 5 24.70 9.72 3.09
N HIS A 6 24.17 10.54 2.18
CA HIS A 6 22.80 10.38 1.67
C HIS A 6 22.62 9.05 0.94
N TYR A 7 23.62 8.58 0.19
CA TYR A 7 23.53 7.28 -0.49
C TYR A 7 23.48 6.13 0.52
N VAL A 8 24.35 6.16 1.53
CA VAL A 8 24.37 5.13 2.59
C VAL A 8 23.07 5.14 3.39
N LEU A 9 22.57 6.33 3.73
CA LEU A 9 21.27 6.52 4.38
C LEU A 9 20.13 5.95 3.53
N LEU A 10 20.06 6.30 2.24
CA LEU A 10 19.01 5.85 1.33
C LEU A 10 19.03 4.33 1.14
N VAL A 11 20.21 3.71 1.08
CA VAL A 11 20.33 2.24 1.03
C VAL A 11 19.80 1.62 2.32
N GLY A 12 20.23 2.11 3.49
CA GLY A 12 19.76 1.61 4.79
C GLY A 12 18.25 1.78 4.98
N VAL A 13 17.72 2.97 4.68
CA VAL A 13 16.29 3.25 4.70
C VAL A 13 15.55 2.38 3.70
N GLY A 14 16.10 2.16 2.50
CA GLY A 14 15.52 1.30 1.48
C GLY A 14 15.31 -0.13 1.97
N PHE A 15 16.28 -0.72 2.67
CA PHE A 15 16.12 -2.04 3.30
C PHE A 15 15.03 -2.05 4.37
N VAL A 16 15.00 -1.05 5.26
CA VAL A 16 13.98 -0.93 6.33
C VAL A 16 12.58 -0.77 5.73
N VAL A 17 12.44 0.11 4.74
CA VAL A 17 11.21 0.35 3.98
C VAL A 17 10.76 -0.94 3.30
N GLY A 18 11.65 -1.66 2.62
CA GLY A 18 11.31 -2.94 1.98
C GLY A 18 10.85 -4.02 2.97
N PHE A 19 11.53 -4.12 4.11
CA PHE A 19 11.14 -5.03 5.19
C PHE A 19 9.75 -4.70 5.75
N ILE A 20 9.50 -3.41 6.05
CA ILE A 20 8.20 -2.94 6.56
C ILE A 20 7.11 -3.12 5.52
N ASN A 21 7.41 -2.91 4.23
CA ASN A 21 6.46 -3.13 3.15
C ASN A 21 6.02 -4.60 3.13
N THR A 22 6.99 -5.50 3.28
CA THR A 22 6.75 -6.95 3.25
C THR A 22 5.99 -7.45 4.48
N ILE A 23 6.06 -6.79 5.63
CA ILE A 23 5.36 -7.25 6.86
C ILE A 23 4.00 -6.59 7.05
N ALA A 24 3.92 -5.28 6.77
CA ALA A 24 2.83 -4.44 7.23
C ALA A 24 2.24 -3.54 6.13
N GLY A 25 2.84 -3.51 4.93
CA GLY A 25 2.36 -2.68 3.81
C GLY A 25 2.41 -1.15 4.08
N GLY A 26 3.12 -0.73 5.13
CA GLY A 26 3.16 0.63 5.63
C GLY A 26 4.37 1.47 5.19
N ALA A 27 5.16 0.97 4.25
CA ALA A 27 6.51 1.48 4.01
C ALA A 27 6.56 2.95 3.53
N SER A 28 5.54 3.37 2.76
CA SER A 28 5.36 4.76 2.33
C SER A 28 5.30 5.77 3.47
N LEU A 29 4.91 5.33 4.67
CA LEU A 29 4.82 6.20 5.85
C LEU A 29 6.19 6.66 6.33
N ILE A 30 7.25 5.93 5.96
CA ILE A 30 8.63 6.23 6.33
C ILE A 30 9.37 6.81 5.13
N SER A 31 9.23 6.22 3.94
CA SER A 31 9.97 6.67 2.76
C SER A 31 9.55 8.08 2.30
N LEU A 32 8.26 8.45 2.38
CA LEU A 32 7.82 9.79 1.95
C LEU A 32 8.42 10.91 2.83
N PRO A 33 8.31 10.87 4.18
CA PRO A 33 8.98 11.87 5.02
C PRO A 33 10.50 11.90 4.82
N VAL A 34 11.16 10.76 4.66
CA VAL A 34 12.61 10.71 4.43
C VAL A 34 12.99 11.39 3.12
N LEU A 35 12.29 11.10 2.02
CA LEU A 35 12.55 11.72 0.73
C LEU A 35 12.30 13.24 0.77
N ILE A 36 11.21 13.67 1.43
CA ILE A 36 10.91 15.10 1.60
C ILE A 36 11.97 15.77 2.48
N PHE A 37 12.41 15.12 3.55
CA PHE A 37 13.47 15.61 4.44
C PHE A 37 14.81 15.78 3.71
N LEU A 38 15.10 14.90 2.75
CA LEU A 38 16.25 15.01 1.84
C LEU A 38 16.07 16.07 0.75
N GLY A 39 15.01 16.88 0.81
CA GLY A 39 14.81 18.04 -0.05
C GLY A 39 13.99 17.80 -1.31
N LEU A 40 13.42 16.60 -1.50
CA LEU A 40 12.54 16.35 -2.65
C LEU A 40 11.19 17.07 -2.46
N PRO A 41 10.67 17.76 -3.50
CA PRO A 41 9.30 18.25 -3.49
C PRO A 41 8.31 17.09 -3.23
N PRO A 42 7.21 17.29 -2.47
CA PRO A 42 6.29 16.21 -2.10
C PRO A 42 5.74 15.40 -3.27
N SER A 43 5.45 16.04 -4.41
CA SER A 43 4.98 15.37 -5.63
C SER A 43 6.06 14.46 -6.24
N VAL A 44 7.31 14.91 -6.26
CA VAL A 44 8.46 14.14 -6.76
C VAL A 44 8.75 12.98 -5.81
N ALA A 45 8.78 13.23 -4.50
CA ALA A 45 8.94 12.18 -3.48
C ALA A 45 7.86 11.09 -3.60
N ASN A 46 6.59 11.48 -3.81
CA ASN A 46 5.48 10.55 -4.07
C ASN A 46 5.73 9.71 -5.33
N GLY A 47 6.14 10.33 -6.43
CA GLY A 47 6.50 9.61 -7.66
C GLY A 47 7.64 8.61 -7.46
N THR A 48 8.76 9.05 -6.85
CA THR A 48 9.93 8.21 -6.55
C THR A 48 9.57 7.01 -5.69
N ASN A 49 8.76 7.21 -4.64
CA ASN A 49 8.33 6.15 -3.74
C ASN A 49 7.55 5.03 -4.47
N ARG A 50 6.73 5.38 -5.47
CA ARG A 50 5.93 4.39 -6.21
C ARG A 50 6.76 3.43 -7.04
N VAL A 51 7.85 3.91 -7.62
CA VAL A 51 8.78 3.04 -8.37
C VAL A 51 9.35 1.98 -7.44
N ALA A 52 9.82 2.39 -6.26
CA ALA A 52 10.34 1.46 -5.26
C ALA A 52 9.28 0.43 -4.83
N ILE A 53 8.06 0.88 -4.56
CA ILE A 53 6.95 0.00 -4.16
C ILE A 53 6.58 -1.00 -5.25
N ALA A 54 6.54 -0.58 -6.53
CA ALA A 54 6.23 -1.48 -7.62
C ALA A 54 7.22 -2.66 -7.69
N PHE A 55 8.52 -2.39 -7.58
CA PHE A 55 9.55 -3.43 -7.53
C PHE A 55 9.45 -4.28 -6.26
N GLN A 56 9.26 -3.66 -5.10
CA GLN A 56 9.11 -4.38 -3.83
C GLN A 56 7.90 -5.32 -3.85
N THR A 57 6.76 -4.87 -4.36
CA THR A 57 5.55 -5.69 -4.46
C THR A 57 5.73 -6.82 -5.47
N ALA A 58 6.36 -6.58 -6.63
CA ALA A 58 6.65 -7.63 -7.60
C ALA A 58 7.53 -8.75 -7.00
N ILE A 59 8.61 -8.37 -6.31
CA ILE A 59 9.51 -9.32 -5.63
C ILE A 59 8.77 -10.01 -4.47
N GLY A 60 7.98 -9.27 -3.68
CA GLY A 60 7.19 -9.81 -2.58
C GLY A 60 6.20 -10.87 -3.03
N VAL A 61 5.41 -10.59 -4.08
CA VAL A 61 4.47 -11.55 -4.68
C VAL A 61 5.20 -12.79 -5.19
N ALA A 62 6.34 -12.63 -5.88
CA ALA A 62 7.15 -13.76 -6.31
C ALA A 62 7.66 -14.60 -5.13
N GLY A 63 8.08 -13.96 -4.04
CA GLY A 63 8.55 -14.60 -2.81
C GLY A 63 7.45 -15.34 -2.03
N PHE A 64 6.23 -14.82 -2.00
CA PHE A 64 5.08 -15.55 -1.42
C PHE A 64 4.69 -16.74 -2.30
N LYS A 65 4.66 -16.55 -3.63
CA LYS A 65 4.34 -17.59 -4.59
C LYS A 65 5.32 -18.77 -4.53
N SER A 66 6.63 -18.51 -4.37
CA SER A 66 7.64 -19.57 -4.23
C SER A 66 7.48 -20.40 -2.96
N LYS A 67 6.81 -19.86 -1.94
CA LYS A 67 6.45 -20.55 -0.69
C LYS A 67 5.06 -21.22 -0.73
N GLY A 68 4.43 -21.28 -1.91
CA GLY A 68 3.09 -21.86 -2.08
C GLY A 68 1.96 -20.96 -1.56
N VAL A 69 2.23 -19.71 -1.19
CA VAL A 69 1.21 -18.76 -0.74
C VAL A 69 0.77 -17.93 -1.94
N SER A 70 -0.43 -18.21 -2.44
CA SER A 70 -1.02 -17.48 -3.56
C SER A 70 -2.53 -17.41 -3.41
N THR A 71 -3.13 -16.36 -3.95
CA THR A 71 -4.58 -16.15 -4.03
C THR A 71 -5.03 -16.04 -5.48
N PHE A 72 -4.21 -16.48 -6.44
CA PHE A 72 -4.61 -16.55 -7.84
C PHE A 72 -5.88 -17.43 -8.02
N PRO A 73 -6.85 -17.01 -8.85
CA PRO A 73 -6.88 -15.80 -9.69
C PRO A 73 -7.48 -14.55 -9.01
N PHE A 74 -7.89 -14.63 -7.75
CA PHE A 74 -8.56 -13.55 -7.01
C PHE A 74 -7.76 -12.23 -6.99
N ASN A 75 -6.45 -12.31 -6.73
CA ASN A 75 -5.58 -11.13 -6.73
C ASN A 75 -5.52 -10.40 -8.08
N ILE A 76 -5.61 -11.10 -9.22
CA ILE A 76 -5.61 -10.49 -10.55
C ILE A 76 -6.85 -9.62 -10.75
N TYR A 77 -8.03 -10.10 -10.34
CA TYR A 77 -9.27 -9.33 -10.48
C TYR A 77 -9.24 -8.05 -9.62
N LEU A 78 -8.77 -8.16 -8.38
CA LEU A 78 -8.58 -7.01 -7.52
C LEU A 78 -7.53 -6.04 -8.06
N GLY A 79 -6.41 -6.57 -8.54
CA GLY A 79 -5.32 -5.80 -9.15
C GLY A 79 -5.77 -5.01 -10.37
N LEU A 80 -6.59 -5.61 -11.25
CA LEU A 80 -7.17 -4.91 -12.40
C LEU A 80 -8.11 -3.79 -11.98
N ALA A 81 -8.98 -4.02 -11.00
CA ALA A 81 -9.86 -2.97 -10.48
C ALA A 81 -9.07 -1.82 -9.85
N ALA A 82 -8.05 -2.15 -9.04
CA ALA A 82 -7.17 -1.16 -8.44
C ALA A 82 -6.33 -0.42 -9.47
N LEU A 83 -5.91 -1.07 -10.56
CA LEU A 83 -5.18 -0.43 -11.66
C LEU A 83 -6.02 0.66 -12.29
N VAL A 84 -7.29 0.36 -12.63
CA VAL A 84 -8.21 1.34 -13.23
C VAL A 84 -8.43 2.52 -12.26
N GLY A 85 -8.69 2.23 -10.98
CA GLY A 85 -8.79 3.26 -9.95
C GLY A 85 -7.52 4.10 -9.83
N SER A 86 -6.34 3.46 -9.89
CA SER A 86 -5.05 4.13 -9.72
C SER A 86 -4.72 5.12 -10.83
N VAL A 87 -5.15 4.85 -12.05
CA VAL A 87 -5.02 5.80 -13.17
C VAL A 87 -5.83 7.06 -12.87
N LEU A 88 -7.07 6.91 -12.42
CA LEU A 88 -7.94 8.04 -12.06
C LEU A 88 -7.35 8.83 -10.88
N GLY A 89 -6.90 8.14 -9.83
CA GLY A 89 -6.25 8.77 -8.68
C GLY A 89 -4.96 9.51 -9.03
N ALA A 90 -4.15 8.95 -9.93
CA ALA A 90 -2.91 9.57 -10.40
C ALA A 90 -3.18 10.83 -11.21
N SER A 91 -4.19 10.82 -12.08
CA SER A 91 -4.62 12.01 -12.80
C SER A 91 -5.03 13.14 -11.84
N ILE A 92 -5.81 12.82 -10.80
CA ILE A 92 -6.17 13.80 -9.77
C ILE A 92 -4.92 14.35 -9.04
N ALA A 93 -3.90 13.51 -8.81
CA ALA A 93 -2.70 13.93 -8.10
C ALA A 93 -1.89 15.00 -8.84
N VAL A 94 -1.90 15.00 -10.17
CA VAL A 94 -1.12 15.94 -10.99
C VAL A 94 -1.69 17.37 -10.90
N ASP A 95 -3.00 17.51 -10.76
CA ASP A 95 -3.68 18.81 -10.80
C ASP A 95 -3.76 19.51 -9.43
N ILE A 96 -3.34 18.85 -8.35
CA ILE A 96 -3.46 19.39 -6.98
C ILE A 96 -2.21 20.16 -6.55
N LYS A 97 -2.42 21.37 -6.02
CA LYS A 97 -1.37 22.21 -5.42
C LYS A 97 -0.74 21.51 -4.20
N GLY A 98 0.58 21.65 -4.03
CA GLY A 98 1.36 20.97 -2.99
C GLY A 98 0.86 21.18 -1.56
N GLU A 99 0.35 22.36 -1.22
CA GLU A 99 -0.21 22.65 0.12
C GLU A 99 -1.49 21.83 0.40
N THR A 100 -2.39 21.76 -0.58
CA THR A 100 -3.60 20.93 -0.49
C THR A 100 -3.26 19.46 -0.40
N PHE A 101 -2.26 19.00 -1.17
CA PHE A 101 -1.77 17.62 -1.10
C PHE A 101 -1.27 17.27 0.31
N ASN A 102 -0.47 18.14 0.92
CA ASN A 102 0.05 17.95 2.28
C ASN A 102 -1.09 17.84 3.31
N ARG A 103 -2.12 18.69 3.21
CA ARG A 103 -3.28 18.63 4.11
C ARG A 103 -4.06 17.31 3.96
N ILE A 104 -4.28 16.85 2.73
CA ILE A 104 -4.97 15.58 2.47
C ILE A 104 -4.14 14.40 3.02
N LEU A 105 -2.83 14.39 2.74
CA LEU A 105 -1.90 13.38 3.25
C LEU A 105 -1.95 13.32 4.79
N ALA A 106 -1.89 14.46 5.48
CA ALA A 106 -1.95 14.50 6.94
C ALA A 106 -3.26 13.89 7.50
N ILE A 107 -4.41 14.22 6.92
CA ILE A 107 -5.71 13.68 7.35
C ILE A 107 -5.74 12.15 7.20
N ILE A 108 -5.31 11.67 6.04
CA ILE A 108 -5.22 10.25 5.73
C ILE A 108 -4.32 9.51 6.74
N MET A 109 -3.15 10.08 7.04
CA MET A 109 -2.21 9.53 8.01
C MET A 109 -2.86 9.31 9.37
N VAL A 110 -3.60 10.32 9.87
CA VAL A 110 -4.31 10.23 11.15
C VAL A 110 -5.36 9.13 11.13
N VAL A 111 -6.17 9.04 10.07
CA VAL A 111 -7.21 8.01 9.93
C VAL A 111 -6.60 6.60 9.97
N VAL A 112 -5.51 6.38 9.22
CA VAL A 112 -4.83 5.07 9.20
C VAL A 112 -4.28 4.71 10.58
N VAL A 113 -3.65 5.66 11.28
CA VAL A 113 -3.15 5.44 12.65
C VAL A 113 -4.29 5.06 13.60
N LEU A 114 -5.42 5.77 13.53
CA LEU A 114 -6.59 5.46 14.37
C LEU A 114 -7.10 4.04 14.09
N ILE A 115 -7.22 3.64 12.82
CA ILE A 115 -7.65 2.28 12.47
C ILE A 115 -6.69 1.23 13.03
N ILE A 116 -5.37 1.46 12.97
CA ILE A 116 -4.35 0.54 13.51
C ILE A 116 -4.45 0.44 15.03
N VAL A 117 -4.62 1.56 15.73
CA VAL A 117 -4.69 1.63 17.19
C VAL A 117 -5.97 0.95 17.71
N PHE A 118 -7.11 1.23 17.06
CA PHE A 118 -8.42 0.72 17.48
C PHE A 118 -8.79 -0.62 16.84
N LYS A 119 -7.81 -1.36 16.30
CA LYS A 119 -8.04 -2.61 15.56
C LYS A 119 -9.02 -3.54 16.30
N PRO A 120 -10.18 -3.91 15.70
CA PRO A 120 -11.05 -4.90 16.30
C PRO A 120 -10.37 -6.28 16.29
N LYS A 121 -10.31 -6.96 17.43
CA LYS A 121 -9.85 -8.34 17.48
C LYS A 121 -10.92 -9.23 16.85
N ILE A 122 -10.61 -9.86 15.72
CA ILE A 122 -11.47 -10.87 15.11
C ILE A 122 -10.80 -12.23 15.30
N ASN A 123 -11.56 -13.18 15.84
CA ASN A 123 -11.11 -14.57 15.88
C ASN A 123 -11.44 -15.20 14.52
N LEU A 124 -10.40 -15.41 13.70
CA LEU A 124 -10.53 -16.01 12.37
C LEU A 124 -10.42 -17.54 12.40
N GLU A 125 -10.20 -18.15 13.57
CA GLU A 125 -10.22 -19.60 13.70
C GLU A 125 -11.54 -20.16 13.15
N ASN A 126 -11.42 -21.02 12.14
CA ASN A 126 -12.52 -21.76 11.47
C ASN A 126 -13.42 -20.98 10.51
N MET A 127 -13.05 -19.75 10.08
CA MET A 127 -13.83 -19.07 9.04
C MET A 127 -13.33 -19.38 7.62
N GLN A 128 -14.23 -19.74 6.71
CA GLN A 128 -13.91 -19.84 5.28
C GLN A 128 -13.68 -18.45 4.67
N GLU A 129 -12.63 -18.35 3.85
CA GLU A 129 -12.32 -17.16 3.06
C GLU A 129 -13.40 -16.86 2.03
N ARG A 130 -13.56 -15.57 1.71
CA ARG A 130 -14.63 -15.07 0.84
C ARG A 130 -14.13 -14.60 -0.52
N LEU A 131 -13.56 -15.51 -1.33
CA LEU A 131 -12.87 -15.13 -2.57
C LEU A 131 -13.75 -15.07 -3.83
N THR A 132 -15.01 -15.54 -3.77
CA THR A 132 -15.85 -15.75 -4.96
C THR A 132 -17.25 -15.12 -4.83
N GLY A 133 -18.00 -15.13 -5.94
CA GLY A 133 -19.39 -14.66 -6.00
C GLY A 133 -19.52 -13.18 -5.66
N LYS A 134 -20.50 -12.84 -4.80
CA LYS A 134 -20.75 -11.44 -4.39
C LYS A 134 -19.56 -10.77 -3.71
N TYR A 135 -18.73 -11.55 -3.01
CA TYR A 135 -17.59 -11.00 -2.26
C TYR A 135 -16.46 -10.58 -3.18
N LEU A 136 -16.24 -11.30 -4.29
CA LEU A 136 -15.31 -10.89 -5.33
C LEU A 136 -15.71 -9.55 -5.95
N TRP A 137 -16.99 -9.39 -6.33
CA TRP A 137 -17.48 -8.13 -6.91
C TRP A 137 -17.37 -6.94 -5.96
N LEU A 138 -17.74 -7.14 -4.69
CA LEU A 138 -17.57 -6.12 -3.65
C LEU A 138 -16.09 -5.82 -3.39
N GLY A 139 -15.24 -6.85 -3.44
CA GLY A 139 -13.79 -6.72 -3.37
C GLY A 139 -13.23 -5.88 -4.51
N MET A 140 -13.63 -6.14 -5.75
CA MET A 140 -13.22 -5.36 -6.93
C MET A 140 -13.67 -3.91 -6.81
N LEU A 141 -14.91 -3.66 -6.39
CA LEU A 141 -15.42 -2.31 -6.17
C LEU A 141 -14.61 -1.58 -5.09
N ALA A 142 -14.32 -2.23 -3.97
CA ALA A 142 -13.48 -1.66 -2.93
C ALA A 142 -12.05 -1.39 -3.43
N PHE A 143 -11.46 -2.33 -4.17
CA PHE A 143 -10.11 -2.19 -4.73
C PHE A 143 -10.03 -1.11 -5.80
N PHE A 144 -11.11 -0.83 -6.53
CA PHE A 144 -11.19 0.35 -7.39
C PHE A 144 -11.03 1.66 -6.59
N PHE A 145 -11.75 1.84 -5.48
CA PHE A 145 -11.62 3.04 -4.64
C PHE A 145 -10.28 3.10 -3.88
N ILE A 146 -9.81 1.96 -3.36
CA ILE A 146 -8.46 1.84 -2.79
C ILE A 146 -7.40 2.18 -3.86
N GLY A 147 -7.64 1.77 -5.11
CA GLY A 147 -6.84 2.11 -6.27
C GLY A 147 -6.78 3.62 -6.51
N ILE A 148 -7.91 4.33 -6.49
CA ILE A 148 -7.96 5.80 -6.58
C ILE A 148 -7.08 6.43 -5.49
N TYR A 149 -7.26 6.01 -4.25
CA TYR A 149 -6.45 6.47 -3.14
C TYR A 149 -4.94 6.18 -3.33
N GLY A 150 -4.61 4.98 -3.80
CA GLY A 150 -3.24 4.54 -4.10
C GLY A 150 -2.60 5.27 -5.26
N GLY A 151 -3.38 5.56 -6.29
CA GLY A 151 -3.00 6.40 -7.42
C GLY A 151 -2.83 7.86 -7.02
N PHE A 152 -3.50 8.31 -5.96
CA PHE A 152 -3.40 9.69 -5.49
C PHE A 152 -2.17 9.92 -4.59
N ILE A 153 -2.08 9.24 -3.44
CA ILE A 153 -1.01 9.45 -2.43
C ILE A 153 -0.16 8.20 -2.16
N ASN A 154 -0.72 6.98 -2.25
CA ASN A 154 0.00 5.72 -1.96
C ASN A 154 0.64 5.62 -0.56
N ALA A 155 0.30 6.51 0.39
CA ALA A 155 0.79 6.47 1.76
C ALA A 155 -0.04 5.48 2.59
N GLY A 156 0.58 4.52 3.27
CA GLY A 156 -0.14 3.62 4.19
C GLY A 156 -1.19 2.72 3.53
N ILE A 157 -1.21 2.63 2.19
CA ILE A 157 -2.21 1.86 1.44
C ILE A 157 -2.17 0.38 1.79
N GLY A 158 -0.99 -0.19 2.06
CA GLY A 158 -0.89 -1.59 2.40
C GLY A 158 -1.59 -1.93 3.71
N PHE A 159 -1.66 -1.01 4.69
CA PHE A 159 -2.51 -1.21 5.86
C PHE A 159 -3.99 -1.27 5.48
N VAL A 160 -4.46 -0.38 4.62
CA VAL A 160 -5.84 -0.36 4.14
C VAL A 160 -6.18 -1.68 3.43
N ILE A 161 -5.29 -2.13 2.54
CA ILE A 161 -5.43 -3.40 1.81
C ILE A 161 -5.45 -4.58 2.78
N LEU A 162 -4.45 -4.67 3.67
CA LEU A 162 -4.33 -5.78 4.64
C LEU A 162 -5.55 -5.87 5.53
N LEU A 163 -6.00 -4.75 6.10
CA LEU A 163 -7.15 -4.74 7.00
C LEU A 163 -8.46 -5.04 6.25
N PHE A 164 -8.62 -4.51 5.04
CA PHE A 164 -9.79 -4.82 4.22
C PHE A 164 -9.85 -6.32 3.87
N LEU A 165 -8.75 -6.90 3.38
CA LEU A 165 -8.68 -8.33 3.06
C LEU A 165 -8.84 -9.20 4.31
N HIS A 166 -8.22 -8.80 5.42
CA HIS A 166 -8.32 -9.53 6.67
C HIS A 166 -9.74 -9.53 7.25
N TYR A 167 -10.39 -8.37 7.33
CA TYR A 167 -11.71 -8.26 7.96
C TYR A 167 -12.88 -8.60 7.04
N PHE A 168 -12.83 -8.16 5.78
CA PHE A 168 -13.93 -8.39 4.83
C PHE A 168 -13.82 -9.77 4.16
N HIS A 169 -12.63 -10.10 3.66
CA HIS A 169 -12.37 -11.37 2.95
C HIS A 169 -12.00 -12.53 3.89
N ARG A 170 -11.78 -12.25 5.18
CA ARG A 170 -11.45 -13.24 6.23
C ARG A 170 -10.14 -13.97 5.96
N MET A 171 -9.20 -13.27 5.37
CA MET A 171 -7.89 -13.82 5.03
C MET A 171 -6.96 -13.77 6.23
N SER A 172 -6.11 -14.78 6.38
CA SER A 172 -4.95 -14.65 7.26
C SER A 172 -4.07 -13.49 6.80
N LEU A 173 -3.39 -12.81 7.74
CA LEU A 173 -2.51 -11.70 7.38
C LEU A 173 -1.44 -12.11 6.36
N VAL A 174 -0.97 -13.36 6.43
CA VAL A 174 0.00 -13.92 5.48
C VAL A 174 -0.59 -14.01 4.06
N ARG A 175 -1.83 -14.50 3.90
CA ARG A 175 -2.46 -14.56 2.57
C ARG A 175 -2.91 -13.19 2.06
N ALA A 176 -3.40 -12.32 2.95
CA ALA A 176 -3.74 -10.95 2.60
C ALA A 176 -2.51 -10.20 2.04
N ASN A 177 -1.34 -10.42 2.63
CA ASN A 177 -0.09 -9.81 2.19
C ASN A 177 0.47 -10.41 0.89
N ALA A 178 0.00 -11.59 0.49
CA ALA A 178 0.35 -12.24 -0.78
C ALA A 178 -0.62 -11.91 -1.93
N THR A 179 -1.67 -11.14 -1.65
CA THR A 179 -2.75 -10.76 -2.58
C THR A 179 -2.48 -9.38 -3.16
#